data_AF-A0A3B6RGE1-F1
#
_entry.id   AF-A0A3B6RGE1-F1
#
_cell.length_a   1.000
_cell.length_b   1.000
_cell.length_c   1.000
_cell.angle_alpha   90.00
_cell.angle_beta   90.00
_cell.angle_gamma   90.00
#
_symmetry.space_group_name_H-M   'P 1'
#
loop_
_entity.id
_entity.type
_entity.pdbx_description
1 polymer ?
#
loop_
_entity_poly.entity_id
_entity_poly.type
_entity_poly.pdbx_seq_one_letter_code
_entity_poly.pdbx_strand_id
1 'polypeptide(L)'
;MLVSTSLSLFSWPVGSDTWSELQCSGVQIIQIVEFKDQFIAMDLRQQVYTLEMAPKLRLQEISTNRPPDLTKSCQDPSKISWLVVCGDMLLMLVHSCTSIQYNASVPFIRTVHYLDMSTKPAKWVDMEKLDNWAIFTGSDIRSTSFSCMNPEHWGGRSKCLYVARSPKPWSEYGLSNEPDPSVDPVHQHFRMMQPLWVYPSMLYSNGP
;
A
#
# COMPACT_ATOMS: atom_id res chain seq x y z
N MET A 1 -1.13 20.55 4.22
CA MET A 1 -0.45 19.71 3.20
C MET A 1 0.61 18.86 3.87
N LEU A 2 0.86 17.63 3.39
CA LEU A 2 1.88 16.73 3.91
C LEU A 2 2.82 16.32 2.78
N VAL A 3 4.13 16.32 3.03
CA VAL A 3 5.16 15.88 2.08
C VAL A 3 6.13 14.98 2.80
N SER A 4 6.49 13.85 2.17
CA SER A 4 7.52 12.95 2.66
C SER A 4 8.72 12.98 1.74
N THR A 5 9.92 13.04 2.33
CA THR A 5 11.19 12.82 1.65
C THR A 5 11.84 11.56 2.20
N SER A 6 13.02 11.21 1.69
CA SER A 6 13.77 10.05 2.18
C SER A 6 14.16 10.13 3.66
N LEU A 7 14.21 11.35 4.24
CA LEU A 7 14.73 11.58 5.60
C LEU A 7 13.75 12.33 6.51
N SER A 8 12.72 12.96 5.97
CA SER A 8 11.92 13.92 6.73
C SER A 8 10.47 13.93 6.29
N LEU A 9 9.58 14.23 7.23
CA LEU A 9 8.18 14.54 6.97
C LEU A 9 7.97 16.04 7.19
N PHE A 10 7.28 16.66 6.24
CA PHE A 10 6.96 18.08 6.28
C PHE A 10 5.45 18.24 6.30
N SER A 11 4.97 19.02 7.26
CA SER A 11 3.57 19.44 7.30
C SER A 11 3.48 20.95 7.11
N TRP A 12 2.57 21.37 6.24
CA TRP A 12 2.19 22.77 6.09
C TRP A 12 0.79 22.97 6.67
N PRO A 13 0.69 23.57 7.87
CA PRO A 13 -0.59 23.88 8.50
C PRO A 13 -1.37 24.94 7.72
N VAL A 14 -2.70 24.85 7.77
CA VAL A 14 -3.58 25.87 7.18
C VAL A 14 -3.35 27.21 7.87
N GLY A 15 -3.13 28.27 7.09
CA GLY A 15 -2.90 29.63 7.61
C GLY A 15 -1.48 29.90 8.12
N SER A 16 -0.56 28.92 8.03
CA SER A 16 0.86 29.14 8.28
C SER A 16 1.58 29.58 7.01
N ASP A 17 2.65 30.36 7.13
CA ASP A 17 3.63 30.67 6.08
C ASP A 17 4.85 29.74 6.12
N THR A 18 4.95 28.90 7.15
CA THR A 18 6.09 28.02 7.39
C THR A 18 5.70 26.54 7.41
N TRP A 19 6.68 25.71 7.05
CA TRP A 19 6.62 24.26 7.14
C TRP A 19 7.14 23.79 8.50
N SER A 20 6.43 22.83 9.10
CA SER A 20 6.92 22.06 10.25
C SER A 20 7.59 20.78 9.76
N GLU A 21 8.85 20.57 10.15
CA GLU A 21 9.65 19.40 9.76
C GLU A 21 9.80 18.43 10.93
N LEU A 22 9.66 17.14 10.63
CA LEU A 22 10.02 16.03 11.50
C LEU A 22 11.12 15.21 10.83
N GLN A 23 12.32 15.23 11.41
CA GLN A 23 13.42 14.38 10.96
C GLN A 23 13.15 12.93 11.36
N CYS A 24 13.13 12.03 10.38
CA CYS A 24 12.88 10.61 10.53
C CYS A 24 14.22 9.87 10.45
N SER A 25 15.04 9.97 11.50
CA SER A 25 16.39 9.40 11.52
C SER A 25 16.36 7.87 11.33
N GLY A 26 16.72 7.42 10.13
CA GLY A 26 16.77 5.99 9.79
C GLY A 26 15.41 5.34 9.47
N VAL A 27 14.32 6.12 9.44
CA VAL A 27 12.97 5.64 9.09
C VAL A 27 12.56 6.29 7.78
N GLN A 28 12.57 5.52 6.69
CA GLN A 28 12.11 6.00 5.40
C GLN A 28 10.64 5.64 5.20
N ILE A 29 9.77 6.63 5.41
CA ILE A 29 8.34 6.50 5.14
C ILE A 29 8.12 6.44 3.63
N ILE A 30 7.35 5.44 3.19
CA ILE A 30 7.09 5.20 1.76
C ILE A 30 5.62 5.41 1.39
N GLN A 31 4.71 5.21 2.35
CA GLN A 31 3.27 5.30 2.13
C GLN A 31 2.60 5.92 3.35
N ILE A 32 1.59 6.74 3.09
CA ILE A 32 0.78 7.40 4.09
C ILE A 32 -0.67 7.33 3.60
N VAL A 33 -1.56 6.84 4.46
CA VAL A 33 -3.00 6.74 4.18
C VAL A 33 -3.80 7.38 5.30
N GLU A 34 -4.99 7.85 4.98
CA GLU A 34 -5.97 8.33 5.96
C GLU A 34 -6.90 7.18 6.33
N PHE A 35 -6.97 6.83 7.62
CA PHE A 35 -7.77 5.73 8.14
C PHE A 35 -8.38 6.11 9.49
N LYS A 36 -9.72 6.08 9.59
CA LYS A 36 -10.47 6.39 10.83
C LYS A 36 -10.02 7.73 11.46
N ASP A 37 -10.00 8.78 10.65
CA ASP A 37 -9.61 10.16 11.04
C ASP A 37 -8.16 10.30 11.51
N GLN A 38 -7.30 9.32 11.21
CA GLN A 38 -5.88 9.33 11.54
C GLN A 38 -5.03 9.08 10.29
N PHE A 39 -3.83 9.64 10.28
CA PHE A 39 -2.84 9.29 9.27
C PHE A 39 -2.03 8.10 9.75
N ILE A 40 -2.01 7.04 8.94
CA ILE A 40 -1.18 5.86 9.17
C ILE A 40 -0.08 5.85 8.12
N ALA A 41 1.15 5.75 8.58
CA ALA A 41 2.33 5.70 7.73
C ALA A 41 3.00 4.32 7.81
N MET A 42 3.66 3.91 6.73
CA MET A 42 4.44 2.68 6.65
C MET A 42 5.83 2.97 6.11
N ASP A 43 6.85 2.35 6.71
CA ASP A 43 8.24 2.44 6.27
C ASP A 43 8.64 1.26 5.33
N LEU A 44 9.86 1.31 4.79
CA LEU A 44 10.42 0.22 3.97
C LEU A 44 10.52 -1.13 4.69
N ARG A 45 10.54 -1.15 6.02
CA ARG A 45 10.58 -2.36 6.85
C ARG A 45 9.18 -2.86 7.21
N GLN A 46 8.14 -2.23 6.67
CA GLN A 46 6.74 -2.54 6.89
C GLN A 46 6.29 -2.31 8.34
N GLN A 47 7.05 -1.47 9.05
CA GLN A 47 6.65 -0.94 10.34
C GLN A 47 5.60 0.14 10.11
N VAL A 48 4.56 0.12 10.94
CA VAL A 48 3.46 1.09 10.86
C VAL A 48 3.50 2.09 12.00
N TYR A 49 3.07 3.30 11.68
CA TYR A 49 3.13 4.46 12.56
C TYR A 49 1.83 5.26 12.49
N THR A 50 1.42 5.83 13.62
CA THR A 50 0.43 6.92 13.65
C THR A 50 1.16 8.24 13.45
N LEU A 51 0.65 9.08 12.56
CA LEU A 51 1.16 10.42 12.31
C LEU A 51 0.22 11.46 12.91
N GLU A 52 0.70 12.15 13.95
CA GLU A 52 -0.02 13.25 14.59
C GLU A 52 0.42 14.57 13.97
N MET A 53 -0.55 15.34 13.47
CA MET A 53 -0.28 16.62 12.78
C MET A 53 -0.24 17.82 13.74
N ALA A 54 -0.90 17.74 14.89
CA ALA A 54 -1.05 18.84 15.85
C ALA A 54 -0.83 18.33 17.29
N PRO A 55 -0.25 19.15 18.20
CA PRO A 55 0.22 20.53 18.02
C PRO A 55 1.58 20.64 17.32
N LYS A 56 2.30 19.52 17.18
CA LYS A 56 3.55 19.41 16.40
C LYS A 56 3.52 18.08 15.66
N LEU A 57 4.16 18.05 14.49
CA LEU A 57 4.29 16.83 13.69
C LEU A 57 5.04 15.76 14.50
N ARG A 58 4.39 14.61 14.72
CA ARG A 58 4.95 13.48 15.47
C ARG A 58 4.62 12.17 14.79
N LEU A 59 5.58 11.25 14.85
CA LEU A 59 5.45 9.90 14.34
C LEU A 59 5.54 8.94 15.52
N GLN A 60 4.49 8.18 15.79
CA GLN A 60 4.44 7.21 16.87
C GLN A 60 4.31 5.80 16.29
N GLU A 61 5.26 4.93 16.63
CA GLU A 61 5.20 3.53 16.20
C GLU A 61 4.00 2.82 16.82
N ILE A 62 3.24 2.14 15.98
CA ILE A 62 2.20 1.23 16.44
C ILE A 62 2.89 -0.09 16.76
N SER A 63 2.81 -0.50 18.02
CA SER A 63 3.33 -1.81 18.41
C SER A 63 2.49 -2.89 17.76
N THR A 64 3.08 -3.61 16.79
CA THR A 64 2.44 -4.73 16.11
C THR A 64 3.20 -6.02 16.39
N ASN A 65 2.52 -7.17 16.35
CA ASN A 65 3.22 -8.41 16.05
C ASN A 65 3.79 -8.31 14.60
N ARG A 66 4.86 -9.04 14.30
CA ARG A 66 5.27 -9.18 12.89
C ARG A 66 4.32 -10.16 12.21
N PRO A 67 3.88 -9.89 10.97
CA PRO A 67 3.16 -10.92 10.23
C PRO A 67 4.06 -12.15 10.08
N PRO A 68 3.50 -13.38 10.13
CA PRO A 68 4.28 -14.63 10.13
C PRO A 68 5.28 -14.72 8.96
N ASP A 69 4.87 -14.26 7.77
CA ASP A 69 5.64 -14.31 6.53
C ASP A 69 6.79 -13.28 6.43
N LEU A 70 6.82 -12.32 7.36
CA LEU A 70 7.82 -11.26 7.40
C LEU A 70 9.05 -11.59 8.26
N THR A 71 8.95 -12.62 9.09
CA THR A 71 10.01 -13.00 10.05
C THR A 71 11.34 -13.44 9.41
N LYS A 72 11.34 -13.88 8.14
CA LYS A 72 12.56 -14.27 7.40
C LYS A 72 13.01 -13.24 6.36
N SER A 73 12.31 -12.11 6.22
CA SER A 73 12.28 -11.32 4.98
C SER A 73 12.75 -9.88 5.07
N CYS A 74 12.95 -9.33 6.27
CA CYS A 74 13.13 -7.90 6.49
C CYS A 74 14.42 -7.28 5.87
N GLN A 75 15.17 -8.04 5.08
CA GLN A 75 16.39 -7.57 4.40
C GLN A 75 16.34 -7.75 2.87
N ASP A 76 15.25 -8.28 2.31
CA ASP A 76 15.16 -8.47 0.86
C ASP A 76 14.44 -7.27 0.21
N PRO A 77 15.16 -6.38 -0.50
CA PRO A 77 14.57 -5.28 -1.26
C PRO A 77 13.65 -5.74 -2.40
N SER A 78 13.56 -7.05 -2.66
CA SER A 78 12.62 -7.66 -3.59
C SER A 78 11.17 -7.72 -3.07
N LYS A 79 10.92 -7.46 -1.78
CA LYS A 79 9.57 -7.48 -1.23
C LYS A 79 9.01 -6.07 -1.06
N ILE A 80 7.97 -5.79 -1.81
CA ILE A 80 7.24 -4.53 -1.79
C ILE A 80 5.94 -4.75 -1.03
N SER A 81 5.52 -3.79 -0.20
CA SER A 81 4.20 -3.83 0.42
C SER A 81 3.41 -2.58 0.11
N TRP A 82 2.08 -2.73 0.01
CA TRP A 82 1.14 -1.61 -0.07
C TRP A 82 0.24 -1.58 1.14
N LEU A 83 0.11 -0.40 1.74
CA LEU A 83 -0.86 -0.07 2.76
C LEU A 83 -2.12 0.43 2.04
N VAL A 84 -3.28 -0.16 2.33
CA VAL A 84 -4.52 0.11 1.61
C VAL A 84 -5.68 0.23 2.60
N VAL A 85 -6.47 1.27 2.45
CA VAL A 85 -7.73 1.41 3.19
C VAL A 85 -8.84 0.72 2.41
N CYS A 86 -9.51 -0.23 3.07
CA CYS A 86 -10.56 -1.06 2.50
C CYS A 86 -11.79 -1.06 3.40
N GLY A 87 -12.72 -0.14 3.13
CA GLY A 87 -13.84 0.12 4.03
C GLY A 87 -13.36 0.55 5.42
N ASP A 88 -13.70 -0.22 6.44
CA ASP A 88 -13.30 -0.03 7.84
C ASP A 88 -12.02 -0.79 8.24
N MET A 89 -11.40 -1.47 7.28
CA MET A 89 -10.17 -2.25 7.45
C MET A 89 -8.96 -1.51 6.88
N LEU A 90 -7.82 -1.68 7.56
CA LEU A 90 -6.52 -1.27 7.06
C LEU A 90 -5.74 -2.54 6.65
N LEU A 91 -5.41 -2.64 5.37
CA LEU A 91 -4.80 -3.81 4.77
C LEU A 91 -3.32 -3.56 4.43
N MET A 92 -2.50 -4.58 4.62
CA MET A 92 -1.16 -4.68 4.06
C MET A 92 -1.14 -5.77 3.00
N LEU A 93 -0.85 -5.38 1.77
CA LEU A 93 -0.63 -6.29 0.66
C LEU A 93 0.86 -6.56 0.58
N VAL A 94 1.27 -7.79 0.82
CA VAL A 94 2.68 -8.18 0.73
C VAL A 94 2.92 -8.80 -0.63
N HIS A 95 3.79 -8.14 -1.39
CA HIS A 95 4.17 -8.54 -2.71
C HIS A 95 5.60 -9.09 -2.69
N SER A 96 5.78 -10.27 -3.27
CA SER A 96 7.11 -10.84 -3.43
C SER A 96 7.54 -10.78 -4.89
N CYS A 97 8.71 -10.18 -5.12
CA CYS A 97 9.39 -10.28 -6.38
C CYS A 97 10.39 -11.45 -6.29
N THR A 98 10.07 -12.62 -6.84
CA THR A 98 11.11 -13.64 -7.02
C THR A 98 12.00 -13.20 -8.17
N SER A 99 13.21 -12.75 -7.84
CA SER A 99 14.31 -12.65 -8.82
C SER A 99 14.65 -14.06 -9.28
N ILE A 100 14.02 -14.53 -10.36
CA ILE A 100 14.56 -15.67 -11.08
C ILE A 100 15.82 -15.16 -11.78
N GLN A 101 16.92 -15.88 -11.61
CA GLN A 101 18.33 -15.53 -11.90
C GLN A 101 18.68 -14.91 -13.27
N TYR A 102 17.74 -14.50 -14.11
CA TYR A 102 17.99 -13.83 -15.37
C TYR A 102 16.90 -12.80 -15.63
N ASN A 103 17.10 -11.57 -15.13
CA ASN A 103 16.46 -10.37 -15.65
C ASN A 103 14.91 -10.35 -15.66
N ALA A 104 14.26 -11.30 -15.00
CA ALA A 104 12.85 -11.58 -15.12
C ALA A 104 12.22 -11.62 -13.72
N SER A 105 11.51 -10.55 -13.37
CA SER A 105 10.71 -10.48 -12.15
C SER A 105 9.26 -10.80 -12.47
N VAL A 106 8.76 -11.94 -11.98
CA VAL A 106 7.31 -12.21 -11.97
C VAL A 106 6.76 -11.69 -10.66
N PRO A 107 6.00 -10.59 -10.67
CA PRO A 107 5.54 -9.99 -9.44
C PRO A 107 4.23 -10.68 -9.02
N PHE A 108 4.22 -11.46 -7.93
CA PHE A 108 2.98 -12.03 -7.39
C PHE A 108 2.71 -11.57 -5.95
N ILE A 109 1.45 -11.22 -5.69
CA ILE A 109 0.97 -10.93 -4.34
C ILE A 109 0.91 -12.25 -3.60
N ARG A 110 1.58 -12.33 -2.45
CA ARG A 110 1.60 -13.54 -1.65
C ARG A 110 0.43 -13.58 -0.69
N THR A 111 0.18 -12.46 -0.02
CA THR A 111 -0.73 -12.41 1.09
C THR A 111 -1.32 -11.02 1.25
N VAL A 112 -2.54 -10.99 1.78
CA VAL A 112 -3.20 -9.78 2.25
C VAL A 112 -3.45 -9.98 3.74
N HIS A 113 -3.04 -9.00 4.54
CA HIS A 113 -3.25 -9.02 5.97
C HIS A 113 -4.05 -7.78 6.36
N TYR A 114 -4.98 -7.90 7.31
CA TYR A 114 -5.60 -6.73 7.93
C TYR A 114 -4.97 -6.46 9.29
N LEU A 115 -4.94 -5.20 9.70
CA LEU A 115 -4.46 -4.79 11.01
C LEU A 115 -5.59 -4.79 12.03
N ASP A 116 -5.56 -5.76 12.94
CA ASP A 116 -6.40 -5.79 14.12
C ASP A 116 -5.79 -4.91 15.23
N MET A 117 -6.35 -3.72 15.41
CA MET A 117 -5.97 -2.78 16.47
C MET A 117 -6.71 -3.03 17.79
N SER A 118 -7.59 -4.04 17.88
CA SER A 118 -8.34 -4.34 19.11
C SER A 118 -7.47 -5.00 20.18
N THR A 119 -6.33 -5.59 19.79
CA THR A 119 -5.36 -6.20 20.69
C THR A 119 -4.19 -5.27 21.01
N LYS A 120 -3.48 -5.55 22.11
CA LYS A 120 -2.21 -4.88 22.46
C LYS A 120 -1.11 -5.93 22.69
N PRO A 121 -0.06 -6.00 21.84
CA PRO A 121 0.15 -5.23 20.62
C PRO A 121 -0.92 -5.50 19.56
N ALA A 122 -1.07 -4.59 18.60
CA ALA A 122 -1.94 -4.80 17.44
C ALA A 122 -1.44 -6.00 16.61
N LYS A 123 -2.34 -6.65 15.88
CA LYS A 123 -2.02 -7.89 15.16
C LYS A 123 -2.29 -7.78 13.67
N TRP A 124 -1.32 -8.20 12.87
CA TRP A 124 -1.57 -8.53 11.48
C TRP A 124 -2.18 -9.92 11.39
N VAL A 125 -3.33 -10.02 10.72
CA VAL A 125 -4.09 -11.24 10.57
C VAL A 125 -4.31 -11.52 9.08
N ASP A 126 -4.04 -12.75 8.66
CA ASP A 126 -4.21 -13.19 7.28
C ASP A 126 -5.66 -13.05 6.84
N MET A 127 -5.85 -12.52 5.63
CA MET A 127 -7.16 -12.32 5.05
C MET A 127 -7.41 -13.37 3.98
N GLU A 128 -8.38 -14.26 4.23
CA GLU A 128 -8.71 -15.33 3.30
C GLU A 128 -9.57 -14.87 2.11
N LYS A 129 -10.35 -13.78 2.28
CA LYS A 129 -11.33 -13.30 1.28
C LYS A 129 -11.50 -11.79 1.37
N LEU A 130 -11.64 -11.14 0.20
CA LEU A 130 -11.97 -9.71 0.05
C LEU A 130 -13.47 -9.45 -0.16
N ASP A 131 -14.31 -10.48 -0.11
CA ASP A 131 -15.75 -10.41 -0.36
C ASP A 131 -16.11 -9.61 -1.63
N ASN A 132 -16.78 -8.47 -1.50
CA ASN A 132 -17.20 -7.67 -2.66
C ASN A 132 -16.19 -6.57 -3.04
N TRP A 133 -15.01 -6.59 -2.43
CA TRP A 133 -13.97 -5.59 -2.66
C TRP A 133 -12.98 -6.05 -3.72
N ALA A 134 -12.46 -5.08 -4.46
CA ALA A 134 -11.24 -5.19 -5.25
C ALA A 134 -10.23 -4.16 -4.80
N ILE A 135 -8.95 -4.49 -4.97
CA ILE A 135 -7.84 -3.61 -4.58
C ILE A 135 -7.03 -3.24 -5.82
N PHE A 136 -6.61 -1.98 -5.89
CA PHE A 136 -5.87 -1.41 -7.01
C PHE A 136 -4.54 -0.88 -6.50
N THR A 137 -3.44 -1.37 -7.09
CA THR A 137 -2.07 -0.92 -6.77
C THR A 137 -1.29 -0.58 -8.03
N GLY A 138 -0.36 0.36 -7.93
CA GLY A 138 0.62 0.64 -8.99
C GLY A 138 1.82 -0.31 -8.90
N SER A 139 2.70 -0.25 -9.89
CA SER A 139 3.96 -1.02 -9.87
C SER A 139 5.05 -0.40 -8.99
N ASP A 140 4.95 0.89 -8.67
CA ASP A 140 5.87 1.60 -7.76
C ASP A 140 5.26 1.73 -6.37
N ILE A 141 6.10 1.56 -5.35
CA ILE A 141 5.71 1.57 -3.93
C ILE A 141 5.15 2.91 -3.47
N ARG A 142 5.43 3.99 -4.20
CA ARG A 142 4.94 5.35 -3.96
C ARG A 142 3.63 5.63 -4.70
N SER A 143 3.20 4.71 -5.56
CA SER A 143 1.90 4.83 -6.23
C SER A 143 0.80 4.69 -5.20
N THR A 144 -0.21 5.55 -5.28
CA THR A 144 -1.38 5.45 -4.43
C THR A 144 -2.12 4.15 -4.72
N SER A 145 -2.49 3.45 -3.65
CA SER A 145 -3.36 2.30 -3.67
C SER A 145 -4.76 2.72 -3.25
N PHE A 146 -5.78 1.99 -3.71
CA PHE A 146 -7.14 2.15 -3.21
C PHE A 146 -7.93 0.85 -3.31
N SER A 147 -9.09 0.83 -2.67
CA SER A 147 -10.06 -0.26 -2.75
C SER A 147 -11.35 0.24 -3.41
N CYS A 148 -12.08 -0.67 -4.05
CA CYS A 148 -13.39 -0.40 -4.64
C CYS A 148 -14.35 -1.53 -4.27
N MET A 149 -15.52 -1.16 -3.73
CA MET A 149 -16.60 -2.10 -3.48
C MET A 149 -17.45 -2.25 -4.73
N ASN A 150 -17.86 -3.48 -5.06
CA ASN A 150 -18.67 -3.82 -6.24
C ASN A 150 -18.07 -3.29 -7.56
N PRO A 151 -16.84 -3.67 -7.92
CA PRO A 151 -16.19 -3.19 -9.13
C PRO A 151 -16.91 -3.62 -10.43
N GLU A 152 -17.88 -4.51 -10.35
CA GLU A 152 -18.72 -4.96 -11.45
C GLU A 152 -19.49 -3.80 -12.12
N HIS A 153 -19.77 -2.71 -11.40
CA HIS A 153 -20.42 -1.53 -11.96
C HIS A 153 -19.68 -0.89 -13.14
N TRP A 154 -18.37 -1.15 -13.25
CA TRP A 154 -17.51 -0.66 -14.31
C TRP A 154 -16.80 -1.79 -15.07
N GLY A 155 -17.36 -3.01 -15.00
CA GLY A 155 -16.85 -4.19 -15.68
C GLY A 155 -15.66 -4.85 -15.00
N GLY A 156 -15.31 -4.46 -13.77
CA GLY A 156 -14.32 -5.12 -12.93
C GLY A 156 -14.88 -6.35 -12.21
N ARG A 157 -14.05 -6.96 -11.36
CA ARG A 157 -14.38 -8.17 -10.59
C ARG A 157 -14.02 -8.01 -9.13
N SER A 158 -14.95 -8.33 -8.24
CA SER A 158 -14.68 -8.45 -6.81
C SER A 158 -13.71 -9.61 -6.51
N LYS A 159 -13.12 -9.60 -5.30
CA LYS A 159 -12.12 -10.57 -4.85
C LYS A 159 -10.81 -10.54 -5.63
N CYS A 160 -10.55 -9.43 -6.32
CA CYS A 160 -9.44 -9.30 -7.24
C CYS A 160 -8.44 -8.21 -6.86
N LEU A 161 -7.19 -8.61 -7.05
CA LEU A 161 -5.93 -7.91 -7.17
C LEU A 161 -5.68 -7.19 -8.49
N TYR A 162 -5.89 -5.87 -8.63
CA TYR A 162 -5.53 -5.15 -9.85
C TYR A 162 -4.19 -4.42 -9.70
N VAL A 163 -3.18 -4.87 -10.46
CA VAL A 163 -1.86 -4.24 -10.46
C VAL A 163 -1.65 -3.51 -11.78
N ALA A 164 -1.46 -2.19 -11.74
CA ALA A 164 -1.12 -1.39 -12.92
C ALA A 164 0.29 -1.75 -13.39
N ARG A 165 0.46 -2.04 -14.68
CA ARG A 165 1.73 -2.48 -15.27
C ARG A 165 1.95 -1.92 -16.66
N SER A 166 3.13 -2.17 -17.20
CA SER A 166 3.51 -1.91 -18.59
C SER A 166 4.28 -3.15 -19.09
N PRO A 167 4.06 -3.65 -20.33
CA PRO A 167 3.27 -3.06 -21.42
C PRO A 167 1.77 -3.39 -21.41
N LYS A 168 1.33 -4.45 -20.70
CA LYS A 168 -0.10 -4.69 -20.44
C LYS A 168 -0.59 -3.69 -19.39
N PRO A 169 -1.72 -3.01 -19.60
CA PRO A 169 -2.12 -1.87 -18.76
C PRO A 169 -2.41 -2.27 -17.31
N TRP A 170 -2.85 -3.50 -17.07
CA TRP A 170 -2.98 -4.08 -15.73
C TRP A 170 -2.89 -5.61 -15.75
N SER A 171 -2.72 -6.20 -14.57
CA SER A 171 -2.84 -7.64 -14.31
C SER A 171 -3.84 -7.86 -13.19
N GLU A 172 -4.63 -8.93 -13.30
CA GLU A 172 -5.62 -9.34 -12.31
C GLU A 172 -5.14 -10.59 -11.56
N TYR A 173 -5.23 -10.55 -10.24
CA TYR A 173 -4.86 -11.66 -9.36
C TYR A 173 -6.02 -12.01 -8.44
N GLY A 174 -6.52 -13.25 -8.49
CA GLY A 174 -7.42 -13.74 -7.44
C GLY A 174 -6.64 -13.96 -6.15
N LEU A 175 -7.22 -13.65 -4.99
CA LEU A 175 -6.58 -13.80 -3.67
C LEU A 175 -6.12 -15.25 -3.37
N SER A 176 -6.67 -16.23 -4.08
CA SER A 176 -6.39 -17.67 -3.92
C SER A 176 -5.82 -18.33 -5.19
N ASN A 177 -5.57 -17.57 -6.25
CA ASN A 177 -5.14 -18.16 -7.52
C ASN A 177 -3.62 -18.11 -7.63
N GLU A 178 -3.02 -19.27 -7.89
CA GLU A 178 -1.65 -19.36 -8.42
C GLU A 178 -1.52 -18.39 -9.61
N PRO A 179 -0.40 -17.65 -9.72
CA PRO A 179 -0.20 -16.73 -10.82
C PRO A 179 -0.33 -17.49 -12.15
N ASP A 180 -1.07 -16.92 -13.10
CA ASP A 180 -1.16 -17.49 -14.44
C ASP A 180 0.28 -17.59 -15.01
N PRO A 181 0.75 -18.79 -15.39
CA PRO A 181 2.10 -18.98 -15.91
C PRO A 181 2.36 -18.21 -17.23
N SER A 182 1.34 -17.63 -17.85
CA SER A 182 1.45 -16.73 -19.01
C SER A 182 1.78 -15.27 -18.66
N VAL A 183 1.93 -14.93 -17.36
CA VAL A 183 2.39 -13.59 -16.94
C VAL A 183 3.86 -13.45 -17.28
N ASP A 184 4.14 -12.74 -18.38
CA ASP A 184 5.49 -12.37 -18.77
C ASP A 184 6.22 -11.69 -17.62
N PRO A 185 7.46 -12.09 -17.32
CA PRO A 185 8.27 -11.42 -16.33
C PRO A 185 8.54 -9.98 -16.78
N VAL A 186 8.11 -9.01 -15.98
CA VAL A 186 8.30 -7.59 -16.28
C VAL A 186 9.64 -7.15 -15.72
N HIS A 187 10.48 -6.54 -16.54
CA HIS A 187 11.63 -5.77 -16.07
C HIS A 187 11.16 -4.50 -15.39
N GLN A 188 11.02 -4.52 -14.06
CA GLN A 188 10.72 -3.30 -13.29
C GLN A 188 11.95 -2.40 -13.25
N HIS A 189 12.04 -1.48 -14.21
CA HIS A 189 12.95 -0.35 -14.11
C HIS A 189 12.24 0.76 -13.32
N PHE A 190 12.71 1.06 -12.12
CA PHE A 190 12.29 2.17 -11.25
C PHE A 190 12.44 3.59 -11.89
N ARG A 191 12.78 3.68 -13.19
CA ARG A 191 13.15 4.92 -13.89
C ARG A 191 12.16 5.38 -14.97
N MET A 192 11.11 4.63 -15.30
CA MET A 192 10.07 5.07 -16.25
C MET A 192 8.80 5.53 -15.53
N MET A 193 7.99 6.41 -16.16
CA MET A 193 6.68 6.81 -15.64
C MET A 193 5.88 5.57 -15.26
N GLN A 194 5.55 5.46 -13.98
CA GLN A 194 4.94 4.27 -13.42
C GLN A 194 3.43 4.38 -13.59
N PRO A 195 2.76 3.30 -14.04
CA PRO A 195 1.32 3.28 -14.19
C PRO A 195 0.66 3.54 -12.82
N LEU A 196 -0.27 4.49 -12.79
CA LEU A 196 -1.00 4.95 -11.61
C LEU A 196 -2.49 4.68 -11.81
N TRP A 197 -3.16 4.24 -10.76
CA TRP A 197 -4.61 4.22 -10.74
C TRP A 197 -5.16 5.52 -10.15
N VAL A 198 -6.19 6.08 -10.79
CA VAL A 198 -6.96 7.20 -10.26
C VAL A 198 -8.40 6.76 -10.17
N TYR A 199 -8.99 6.81 -8.97
CA TYR A 199 -10.42 6.65 -8.81
C TYR A 199 -11.10 8.02 -8.88
N PRO A 200 -11.86 8.32 -9.95
CA PRO A 200 -12.45 9.63 -10.13
C PRO A 200 -13.75 9.71 -9.33
N SER A 201 -13.65 9.81 -8.00
CA SER A 201 -14.80 9.91 -7.10
C SER A 201 -15.79 11.02 -7.51
N MET A 202 -15.29 12.09 -8.13
CA MET A 202 -16.08 13.18 -8.71
C MET A 202 -17.09 12.76 -9.79
N LEU A 203 -16.86 11.65 -10.50
CA LEU A 203 -17.75 11.17 -11.56
C LEU A 203 -18.88 10.29 -11.02
N TYR A 204 -18.74 9.81 -9.78
CA TYR A 204 -19.64 8.84 -9.16
C TYR A 204 -20.20 9.33 -7.82
N SER A 205 -19.92 10.58 -7.46
CA SER A 205 -20.61 11.26 -6.38
C SER A 205 -22.02 11.57 -6.89
N ASN A 206 -23.03 10.84 -6.43
CA ASN A 206 -24.39 11.37 -6.49
C ASN A 206 -24.33 12.72 -5.76
N GLY A 207 -24.56 13.81 -6.50
CA GLY A 207 -24.48 15.17 -5.99
C GLY A 207 -25.43 15.42 -4.80
N PRO A 208 -25.27 16.55 -4.10
CA PRO A 208 -26.22 16.97 -3.06
C PRO A 208 -27.67 17.06 -3.59
#